data_AF-A0A075MVZ7-F1
#
_entry.id   AF-A0A075MVZ7-F1
#
_cell.length_a   1.000
_cell.length_b   1.000
_cell.length_c   1.000
_cell.angle_alpha   90.00
_cell.angle_beta   90.00
_cell.angle_gamma   90.00
#
_symmetry.space_group_name_H-M   'P 1'
#
loop_
_entity.id
_entity.type
_entity.pdbx_description
1 polymer ?
#
loop_
_entity_poly.entity_id
_entity_poly.type
_entity_poly.pdbx_seq_one_letter_code
_entity_poly.pdbx_strand_id
1 'polypeptide(L)'
;MNSVNFVVLGNPAIAGELGKKGTSTDITIYDRKTADIVYTWTVPVTFPDKIQPLMQAVNIAEYAILNVSKLDRFLGEQVLALDYSGIKDGFVLHSYEVDREKLKALLKGTSLANYQFVDGVDQLKQEMAKLVPKGQEGPVMIPVDHAFDVKGVGTVVLGVVRQGSIKAYDELTLQPSGKGVLVKSIQMHDDPVESSSSPARVGLAVKGPSAGDISRGDVICASGTVRVASGPVTAKFQKSPFFKGDLADNQMYMLSAGMQIRPVKVKLSAGEILEITPEKPMVYLPGQACVLLKPDSQTTRIIGKGIFQ
;
A
#
# COMPACT_ATOMS: atom_id res chain seq x y z
N MET A 1 -18.55 7.95 -7.83
CA MET A 1 -17.77 7.20 -8.83
C MET A 1 -17.01 6.11 -8.09
N ASN A 2 -17.05 4.90 -8.59
CA ASN A 2 -16.38 3.76 -7.95
C ASN A 2 -14.88 3.76 -8.27
N SER A 3 -14.08 3.07 -7.47
CA SER A 3 -12.64 2.94 -7.71
C SER A 3 -12.15 1.52 -7.51
N VAL A 4 -11.16 1.14 -8.31
CA VAL A 4 -10.46 -0.14 -8.18
C VAL A 4 -8.96 0.13 -8.32
N ASN A 5 -8.21 -0.15 -7.25
CA ASN A 5 -6.77 0.09 -7.23
C ASN A 5 -6.00 -1.22 -7.31
N PHE A 6 -4.99 -1.20 -8.17
CA PHE A 6 -4.08 -2.30 -8.42
C PHE A 6 -2.67 -1.89 -8.05
N VAL A 7 -1.89 -2.85 -7.52
CA VAL A 7 -0.44 -2.79 -7.61
C VAL A 7 0.01 -3.59 -8.84
N VAL A 8 0.95 -3.06 -9.61
CA VAL A 8 1.55 -3.75 -10.76
C VAL A 8 2.99 -4.11 -10.41
N LEU A 9 3.26 -5.41 -10.33
CA LEU A 9 4.55 -6.00 -9.98
C LEU A 9 5.09 -6.83 -11.16
N GLY A 10 6.37 -7.22 -11.08
CA GLY A 10 7.10 -7.83 -12.18
C GLY A 10 7.51 -6.79 -13.23
N ASN A 11 7.23 -7.04 -14.51
CA ASN A 11 7.50 -6.10 -15.60
C ASN A 11 6.45 -4.96 -15.61
N PRO A 12 6.85 -3.71 -15.34
CA PRO A 12 5.93 -2.59 -15.18
C PRO A 12 5.36 -2.04 -16.49
N ALA A 13 5.88 -2.47 -17.66
CA ALA A 13 5.51 -1.91 -18.96
C ALA A 13 3.99 -1.94 -19.21
N ILE A 14 3.31 -2.98 -18.71
CA ILE A 14 1.87 -3.17 -18.85
C ILE A 14 1.04 -2.01 -18.26
N ALA A 15 1.56 -1.29 -17.26
CA ALA A 15 0.84 -0.17 -16.65
C ALA A 15 0.56 0.96 -17.65
N GLY A 16 1.49 1.22 -18.58
CA GLY A 16 1.31 2.23 -19.63
C GLY A 16 0.29 1.84 -20.70
N GLU A 17 0.01 0.56 -20.87
CA GLU A 17 -1.05 0.06 -21.77
C GLU A 17 -2.44 0.06 -21.13
N LEU A 18 -2.48 0.17 -19.79
CA LEU A 18 -3.70 0.14 -18.98
C LEU A 18 -4.22 1.55 -18.67
N GLY A 19 -3.33 2.50 -18.39
CA GLY A 19 -3.69 3.86 -17.98
C GLY A 19 -2.69 4.93 -18.40
N LYS A 20 -3.10 6.18 -18.21
CA LYS A 20 -2.23 7.34 -18.41
C LYS A 20 -1.31 7.50 -17.21
N LYS A 21 -0.05 7.84 -17.45
CA LYS A 21 0.91 8.10 -16.38
C LYS A 21 0.56 9.41 -15.66
N GLY A 22 0.39 9.35 -14.34
CA GLY A 22 0.14 10.47 -13.46
C GLY A 22 1.35 10.76 -12.54
N THR A 23 1.09 10.93 -11.25
CA THR A 23 2.11 11.21 -10.22
C THR A 23 3.23 10.17 -10.26
N SER A 24 4.48 10.63 -10.30
CA SER A 24 5.66 9.76 -10.46
C SER A 24 6.78 10.20 -9.50
N THR A 25 7.03 9.39 -8.48
CA THR A 25 8.21 9.48 -7.60
C THR A 25 8.93 8.12 -7.60
N ASP A 26 9.33 7.61 -6.43
CA ASP A 26 9.68 6.22 -6.18
C ASP A 26 8.51 5.21 -6.39
N ILE A 27 7.27 5.68 -6.34
CA ILE A 27 6.08 4.98 -6.86
C ILE A 27 5.49 5.80 -8.00
N THR A 28 5.01 5.15 -9.05
CA THR A 28 4.29 5.82 -10.15
C THR A 28 2.85 5.34 -10.20
N ILE A 29 1.95 6.29 -10.36
CA ILE A 29 0.53 6.04 -10.53
C ILE A 29 0.19 6.14 -12.01
N TYR A 30 -0.55 5.16 -12.51
CA TYR A 30 -1.26 5.23 -13.77
C TYR A 30 -2.74 5.18 -13.48
N ASP A 31 -3.54 5.88 -14.26
CA ASP A 31 -4.98 5.94 -14.02
C ASP A 31 -5.78 6.03 -15.32
N ARG A 32 -7.00 5.50 -15.25
CA ARG A 32 -7.95 5.50 -16.35
C ARG A 32 -9.36 5.55 -15.80
N LYS A 33 -10.14 6.51 -16.29
CA LYS A 33 -11.56 6.63 -16.00
C LYS A 33 -12.42 5.96 -17.08
N THR A 34 -13.45 5.25 -16.63
CA THR A 34 -14.60 4.79 -17.43
C THR A 34 -15.85 5.56 -16.98
N ALA A 35 -17.04 5.19 -17.46
CA ALA A 35 -18.28 5.86 -17.04
C ALA A 35 -18.48 5.81 -15.51
N ASP A 36 -18.22 4.65 -14.89
CA ASP A 36 -18.56 4.40 -13.48
C ASP A 36 -17.36 4.17 -12.58
N ILE A 37 -16.21 3.75 -13.14
CA ILE A 37 -15.04 3.29 -12.39
C ILE A 37 -13.80 4.09 -12.77
N VAL A 38 -13.07 4.55 -11.75
CA VAL A 38 -11.67 4.98 -11.85
C VAL A 38 -10.76 3.81 -11.52
N TYR A 39 -9.95 3.40 -12.49
CA TYR A 39 -8.90 2.42 -12.31
C TYR A 39 -7.59 3.11 -11.98
N THR A 40 -6.90 2.64 -10.94
CA THR A 40 -5.58 3.13 -10.54
C THR A 40 -4.59 1.97 -10.51
N TRP A 41 -3.40 2.15 -11.09
CA TRP A 41 -2.30 1.19 -11.06
C TRP A 41 -1.06 1.83 -10.45
N THR A 42 -0.58 1.27 -9.35
CA THR A 42 0.63 1.73 -8.66
C THR A 42 1.81 0.82 -8.99
N VAL A 43 2.91 1.42 -9.45
CA VAL A 43 4.14 0.73 -9.81
C VAL A 43 5.28 1.17 -8.87
N PRO A 44 5.98 0.26 -8.18
CA PRO A 44 7.16 0.59 -7.38
C PRO A 44 8.40 0.74 -8.26
N VAL A 45 8.69 1.96 -8.73
CA VAL A 45 9.68 2.21 -9.78
C VAL A 45 11.12 1.96 -9.35
N THR A 46 11.47 2.26 -8.10
CA THR A 46 12.85 2.08 -7.61
C THR A 46 13.07 0.73 -6.93
N PHE A 47 12.14 -0.22 -7.09
CA PHE A 47 12.40 -1.62 -6.74
C PHE A 47 13.09 -2.28 -7.94
N PRO A 48 14.18 -3.07 -7.76
CA PRO A 48 14.62 -3.66 -6.51
C PRO A 48 15.65 -2.86 -5.70
N ASP A 49 16.11 -1.68 -6.12
CA ASP A 49 17.14 -0.92 -5.39
C ASP A 49 16.72 -0.60 -3.95
N LYS A 50 15.43 -0.26 -3.75
CA LYS A 50 14.81 -0.02 -2.44
C LYS A 50 13.58 -0.91 -2.26
N ILE A 51 13.42 -1.47 -1.06
CA ILE A 51 12.27 -2.34 -0.71
C ILE A 51 11.04 -1.54 -0.30
N GLN A 52 11.23 -0.30 0.16
CA GLN A 52 10.18 0.55 0.70
C GLN A 52 9.08 0.86 -0.31
N PRO A 53 9.39 1.21 -1.58
CA PRO A 53 8.36 1.52 -2.56
C PRO A 53 7.55 0.30 -2.96
N LEU A 54 8.12 -0.91 -2.93
CA LEU A 54 7.35 -2.15 -3.10
C LEU A 54 6.27 -2.26 -2.03
N MET A 55 6.64 -2.11 -0.76
CA MET A 55 5.68 -2.21 0.33
C MET A 55 4.63 -1.11 0.27
N GLN A 56 5.00 0.13 -0.05
CA GLN A 56 4.05 1.24 -0.21
C GLN A 56 3.09 1.00 -1.37
N ALA A 57 3.60 0.56 -2.53
CA ALA A 57 2.77 0.25 -3.69
C ALA A 57 1.80 -0.91 -3.43
N VAL A 58 2.19 -1.91 -2.64
CA VAL A 58 1.30 -3.01 -2.25
C VAL A 58 0.21 -2.52 -1.29
N ASN A 59 0.55 -1.67 -0.31
CA ASN A 59 -0.37 -1.23 0.72
C ASN A 59 -1.42 -0.19 0.28
N ILE A 60 -1.27 0.39 -0.92
CA ILE A 60 -2.27 1.31 -1.50
C ILE A 60 -3.34 0.58 -2.34
N ALA A 61 -3.15 -0.71 -2.62
CA ALA A 61 -4.00 -1.47 -3.53
C ALA A 61 -4.92 -2.47 -2.82
N GLU A 62 -6.00 -2.85 -3.50
CA GLU A 62 -6.89 -3.95 -3.11
C GLU A 62 -6.69 -5.19 -4.00
N TYR A 63 -6.13 -4.99 -5.20
CA TYR A 63 -5.84 -6.03 -6.18
C TYR A 63 -4.38 -5.97 -6.62
N ALA A 64 -3.88 -7.07 -7.16
CA ALA A 64 -2.52 -7.13 -7.71
C ALA A 64 -2.51 -7.64 -9.15
N ILE A 65 -1.54 -7.15 -9.92
CA ILE A 65 -1.16 -7.69 -11.23
C ILE A 65 0.31 -8.08 -11.11
N LEU A 66 0.60 -9.38 -11.21
CA LEU A 66 1.94 -9.92 -11.19
C LEU A 66 2.35 -10.32 -12.61
N ASN A 67 3.10 -9.45 -13.29
CA ASN A 67 3.53 -9.65 -14.69
C ASN A 67 4.96 -10.21 -14.74
N VAL A 68 5.10 -11.53 -14.65
CA VAL A 68 6.38 -12.21 -14.40
C VAL A 68 7.19 -12.38 -15.69
N SER A 69 8.33 -11.69 -15.79
CA SER A 69 9.28 -11.90 -16.91
C SER A 69 10.41 -12.88 -16.59
N LYS A 70 10.69 -13.12 -15.30
CA LYS A 70 11.77 -14.01 -14.84
C LYS A 70 11.50 -14.54 -13.45
N LEU A 71 11.99 -15.76 -13.17
CA LEU A 71 11.95 -16.37 -11.84
C LEU A 71 13.26 -16.06 -11.10
N ASP A 72 13.27 -14.97 -10.33
CA ASP A 72 14.43 -14.54 -9.55
C ASP A 72 14.08 -14.25 -8.08
N ARG A 73 15.10 -13.88 -7.29
CA ARG A 73 14.90 -13.55 -5.86
C ARG A 73 13.95 -12.36 -5.64
N PHE A 74 13.88 -11.44 -6.60
CA PHE A 74 13.07 -10.22 -6.48
C PHE A 74 11.60 -10.50 -6.75
N LEU A 75 11.29 -11.43 -7.66
CA LEU A 75 9.96 -12.02 -7.75
C LEU A 75 9.54 -12.63 -6.40
N GLY A 76 10.45 -13.37 -5.75
CA GLY A 76 10.21 -13.90 -4.40
C GLY A 76 9.83 -12.83 -3.38
N GLU A 77 10.54 -11.70 -3.35
CA GLU A 77 10.19 -10.56 -2.48
C GLU A 77 8.83 -9.94 -2.83
N GLN A 78 8.49 -9.82 -4.11
CA GLN A 78 7.18 -9.31 -4.55
C GLN A 78 6.02 -10.23 -4.12
N VAL A 79 6.21 -11.55 -4.25
CA VAL A 79 5.24 -12.55 -3.79
C VAL A 79 5.07 -12.48 -2.27
N LEU A 80 6.17 -12.39 -1.52
CA LEU A 80 6.12 -12.23 -0.06
C LEU A 80 5.46 -10.91 0.36
N ALA A 81 5.72 -9.81 -0.35
CA ALA A 81 5.10 -8.52 -0.06
C ALA A 81 3.58 -8.57 -0.22
N LEU A 82 3.09 -9.16 -1.32
CA LEU A 82 1.67 -9.39 -1.56
C LEU A 82 1.06 -10.32 -0.51
N ASP A 83 1.75 -11.43 -0.21
CA ASP A 83 1.26 -12.42 0.74
C ASP A 83 1.14 -11.88 2.15
N TYR A 84 2.18 -11.20 2.62
CA TYR A 84 2.26 -10.71 3.99
C TYR A 84 1.42 -9.45 4.20
N SER A 85 1.11 -8.72 3.14
CA SER A 85 0.15 -7.60 3.17
C SER A 85 -1.31 -8.07 2.99
N GLY A 86 -1.52 -9.36 2.69
CA GLY A 86 -2.86 -9.95 2.61
C GLY A 86 -3.64 -9.63 1.34
N ILE A 87 -2.96 -9.35 0.21
CA ILE A 87 -3.63 -9.12 -1.08
C ILE A 87 -4.00 -10.47 -1.68
N LYS A 88 -5.28 -10.86 -1.54
CA LYS A 88 -5.78 -12.20 -1.91
C LYS A 88 -6.26 -12.32 -3.35
N ASP A 89 -6.44 -11.21 -4.04
CA ASP A 89 -7.07 -11.18 -5.34
C ASP A 89 -6.19 -10.45 -6.34
N GLY A 90 -6.04 -11.04 -7.51
CA GLY A 90 -5.19 -10.49 -8.53
C GLY A 90 -5.06 -11.38 -9.74
N PHE A 91 -4.23 -10.91 -10.66
CA PHE A 91 -3.95 -11.56 -11.94
C PHE A 91 -2.47 -11.90 -12.05
N VAL A 92 -2.17 -13.00 -12.73
CA VAL A 92 -0.82 -13.38 -13.10
C VAL A 92 -0.71 -13.39 -14.61
N LEU A 93 0.30 -12.68 -15.11
CA LEU A 93 0.78 -12.76 -16.48
C LEU A 93 2.22 -13.28 -16.42
N HIS A 94 2.66 -13.94 -17.48
CA HIS A 94 4.06 -14.32 -17.57
C HIS A 94 4.56 -14.25 -19.01
N SER A 95 5.87 -14.01 -19.17
CA SER A 95 6.52 -14.10 -20.48
C SER A 95 6.61 -15.55 -20.96
N TYR A 96 6.88 -15.74 -22.26
CA TYR A 96 7.13 -17.07 -22.83
C TYR A 96 8.36 -17.78 -22.22
N GLU A 97 9.26 -17.02 -21.59
CA GLU A 97 10.48 -17.55 -20.94
C GLU A 97 10.19 -18.17 -19.57
N VAL A 98 9.02 -17.89 -19.00
CA VAL A 98 8.63 -18.35 -17.67
C VAL A 98 7.72 -19.56 -17.79
N ASP A 99 8.18 -20.67 -17.23
CA ASP A 99 7.39 -21.90 -17.12
C ASP A 99 6.20 -21.69 -16.16
N ARG A 100 4.98 -21.86 -16.69
CA ARG A 100 3.73 -21.63 -15.97
C ARG A 100 3.56 -22.56 -14.77
N GLU A 101 3.96 -23.82 -14.87
CA GLU A 101 3.80 -24.81 -13.80
C GLU A 101 4.80 -24.55 -12.66
N LYS A 102 6.04 -24.15 -12.99
CA LYS A 102 7.00 -23.68 -11.98
C LYS A 102 6.50 -22.42 -11.28
N LEU A 103 5.92 -21.48 -12.01
CA LEU A 103 5.34 -20.27 -11.42
C LEU A 103 4.16 -20.61 -10.50
N LYS A 104 3.22 -21.46 -10.94
CA LYS A 104 2.13 -21.95 -10.07
C LYS A 104 2.65 -22.63 -8.82
N ALA A 105 3.68 -23.47 -8.94
CA ALA A 105 4.29 -24.14 -7.80
C ALA A 105 4.93 -23.14 -6.82
N LEU A 106 5.54 -22.05 -7.31
CA LEU A 106 6.10 -20.97 -6.50
C LEU A 106 5.00 -20.20 -5.73
N LEU A 107 3.86 -19.95 -6.37
CA LEU A 107 2.73 -19.23 -5.75
C LEU A 107 1.93 -20.11 -4.78
N LYS A 108 2.04 -21.44 -4.90
CA LYS A 108 1.36 -22.40 -4.03
C LYS A 108 1.76 -22.19 -2.57
N GLY A 109 0.76 -22.17 -1.68
CA GLY A 109 0.98 -21.97 -0.24
C GLY A 109 1.07 -20.49 0.18
N THR A 110 0.90 -19.56 -0.76
CA THR A 110 0.70 -18.13 -0.49
C THR A 110 -0.74 -17.74 -0.78
N SER A 111 -1.15 -16.53 -0.40
CA SER A 111 -2.45 -15.96 -0.78
C SER A 111 -2.60 -15.73 -2.29
N LEU A 112 -1.51 -15.85 -3.07
CA LEU A 112 -1.53 -15.71 -4.53
C LEU A 112 -1.90 -17.02 -5.25
N ALA A 113 -2.07 -18.12 -4.52
CA ALA A 113 -2.35 -19.44 -5.11
C ALA A 113 -3.61 -19.46 -6.00
N ASN A 114 -4.57 -18.57 -5.74
CA ASN A 114 -5.83 -18.46 -6.47
C ASN A 114 -5.87 -17.27 -7.43
N TYR A 115 -4.74 -16.58 -7.67
CA TYR A 115 -4.73 -15.50 -8.66
C TYR A 115 -5.04 -16.05 -10.05
N GLN A 116 -5.81 -15.29 -10.81
CA GLN A 116 -6.24 -15.69 -12.14
C GLN A 116 -5.09 -15.50 -13.14
N PHE A 117 -4.68 -16.58 -13.80
CA PHE A 117 -3.74 -16.49 -14.90
C PHE A 117 -4.46 -16.00 -16.16
N VAL A 118 -3.89 -14.98 -16.82
CA VAL A 118 -4.40 -14.42 -18.07
C VAL A 118 -3.28 -14.35 -19.11
N ASP A 119 -3.62 -14.60 -20.37
CA ASP A 119 -2.68 -14.83 -21.46
C ASP A 119 -2.38 -13.54 -22.27
N GLY A 120 -2.71 -12.36 -21.73
CA GLY A 120 -2.42 -11.07 -22.35
C GLY A 120 -3.19 -9.89 -21.77
N VAL A 121 -2.85 -8.68 -22.24
CA VAL A 121 -3.40 -7.41 -21.76
C VAL A 121 -4.90 -7.28 -22.07
N ASP A 122 -5.37 -7.82 -23.20
CA ASP A 122 -6.78 -7.76 -23.57
C ASP A 122 -7.65 -8.62 -22.66
N GLN A 123 -7.24 -9.85 -22.39
CA GLN A 123 -7.93 -10.70 -21.42
C GLN A 123 -7.87 -10.08 -20.01
N LEU A 124 -6.72 -9.55 -19.61
CA LEU A 124 -6.59 -8.81 -18.35
C LEU A 124 -7.62 -7.67 -18.24
N LYS A 125 -7.74 -6.84 -19.28
CA LYS A 125 -8.74 -5.75 -19.32
C LYS A 125 -10.18 -6.27 -19.19
N GLN A 126 -10.50 -7.39 -19.83
CA GLN A 126 -11.83 -8.02 -19.73
C GLN A 126 -12.12 -8.54 -18.33
N GLU A 127 -11.17 -9.23 -17.69
CA GLU A 127 -11.37 -9.77 -16.34
C GLU A 127 -11.41 -8.65 -15.29
N MET A 128 -10.59 -7.61 -15.43
CA MET A 128 -10.63 -6.44 -14.57
C MET A 128 -11.95 -5.67 -14.65
N ALA A 129 -12.62 -5.67 -15.80
CA ALA A 129 -13.93 -5.04 -15.96
C ALA A 129 -15.04 -5.75 -15.16
N LYS A 130 -14.81 -7.01 -14.73
CA LYS A 130 -15.75 -7.79 -13.90
C LYS A 130 -15.55 -7.55 -12.41
N LEU A 131 -14.47 -6.89 -12.02
CA LEU A 131 -14.14 -6.67 -10.61
C LEU A 131 -15.02 -5.59 -9.99
N VAL A 132 -15.31 -5.80 -8.71
CA VAL A 132 -16.04 -4.82 -7.89
C VAL A 132 -15.08 -4.06 -6.99
N PRO A 133 -15.37 -2.79 -6.65
CA PRO A 133 -14.66 -2.06 -5.62
C PRO A 133 -14.66 -2.83 -4.29
N LYS A 134 -13.51 -2.91 -3.63
CA LYS A 134 -13.37 -3.48 -2.29
C LYS A 134 -13.28 -2.37 -1.26
N GLY A 135 -14.40 -1.68 -1.08
CA GLY A 135 -14.54 -0.63 -0.08
C GLY A 135 -14.64 -1.19 1.33
N GLN A 136 -14.23 -0.41 2.31
CA GLN A 136 -14.44 -0.69 3.73
C GLN A 136 -15.33 0.39 4.34
N GLU A 137 -16.40 -0.01 5.01
CA GLU A 137 -17.27 0.91 5.77
C GLU A 137 -16.64 1.31 7.11
N GLY A 138 -17.18 2.36 7.72
CA GLY A 138 -16.77 2.86 9.03
C GLY A 138 -16.29 4.32 9.01
N PRO A 139 -15.68 4.80 10.11
CA PRO A 139 -15.11 6.14 10.17
C PRO A 139 -14.04 6.37 9.10
N VAL A 140 -13.99 7.58 8.55
CA VAL A 140 -13.11 7.88 7.43
C VAL A 140 -11.63 7.75 7.81
N MET A 141 -10.85 7.11 6.94
CA MET A 141 -9.40 6.97 7.06
C MET A 141 -8.73 7.08 5.69
N ILE A 142 -7.78 8.00 5.55
CA ILE A 142 -7.13 8.34 4.29
C ILE A 142 -5.60 8.36 4.49
N PRO A 143 -4.91 7.23 4.25
CA PRO A 143 -3.45 7.22 4.18
C PRO A 143 -2.96 8.12 3.04
N VAL A 144 -1.98 8.96 3.35
CA VAL A 144 -1.41 9.93 2.42
C VAL A 144 -0.30 9.28 1.60
N ASP A 145 -0.35 9.47 0.27
CA ASP A 145 0.70 9.08 -0.66
C ASP A 145 1.63 10.24 -1.05
N HIS A 146 1.08 11.45 -1.23
CA HIS A 146 1.83 12.68 -1.54
C HIS A 146 1.18 13.91 -0.90
N ALA A 147 1.99 14.93 -0.63
CA ALA A 147 1.52 16.26 -0.24
C ALA A 147 2.42 17.34 -0.87
N PHE A 148 1.82 18.42 -1.34
CA PHE A 148 2.53 19.55 -1.95
C PHE A 148 1.65 20.80 -1.92
N ASP A 149 2.27 21.98 -1.99
CA ASP A 149 1.54 23.24 -2.05
C ASP A 149 1.29 23.66 -3.50
N VAL A 150 0.06 24.10 -3.78
CA VAL A 150 -0.35 24.65 -5.08
C VAL A 150 -0.69 26.12 -4.91
N LYS A 151 -0.04 27.00 -5.70
CA LYS A 151 -0.24 28.45 -5.63
C LYS A 151 -1.71 28.81 -5.83
N GLY A 152 -2.28 29.56 -4.89
CA GLY A 152 -3.69 29.98 -4.91
C GLY A 152 -4.68 28.95 -4.37
N VAL A 153 -4.30 27.67 -4.27
CA VAL A 153 -5.12 26.60 -3.69
C VAL A 153 -4.71 26.30 -2.25
N GLY A 154 -3.40 26.37 -1.94
CA GLY A 154 -2.81 25.97 -0.67
C GLY A 154 -2.33 24.52 -0.71
N THR A 155 -2.29 23.87 0.45
CA THR A 155 -1.81 22.49 0.58
C THR A 155 -2.78 21.51 -0.08
N VAL A 156 -2.25 20.69 -0.99
CA VAL A 156 -2.92 19.59 -1.67
C VAL A 156 -2.34 18.28 -1.19
N VAL A 157 -3.21 17.34 -0.84
CA VAL A 157 -2.86 16.00 -0.37
C VAL A 157 -3.44 14.99 -1.34
N LEU A 158 -2.63 14.02 -1.76
CA LEU A 158 -3.08 12.84 -2.50
C LEU A 158 -3.06 11.64 -1.57
N GLY A 159 -4.13 10.85 -1.59
CA GLY A 159 -4.24 9.65 -0.76
C GLY A 159 -5.41 8.78 -1.19
N VAL A 160 -5.58 7.64 -0.50
CA VAL A 160 -6.68 6.70 -0.77
C VAL A 160 -7.64 6.69 0.40
N VAL A 161 -8.92 6.88 0.13
CA VAL A 161 -9.97 6.66 1.11
C VAL A 161 -9.99 5.16 1.42
N ARG A 162 -9.30 4.72 2.46
CA ARG A 162 -9.19 3.30 2.77
C ARG A 162 -10.44 2.77 3.45
N GLN A 163 -11.04 3.59 4.31
CA GLN A 163 -12.24 3.27 5.06
C GLN A 163 -13.19 4.47 5.04
N GLY A 164 -14.50 4.21 5.04
CA GLY A 164 -15.55 5.21 5.16
C GLY A 164 -15.74 6.08 3.93
N SER A 165 -16.28 7.28 4.18
CA SER A 165 -16.54 8.30 3.17
C SER A 165 -16.13 9.68 3.67
N ILE A 166 -15.73 10.54 2.74
CA ILE A 166 -15.33 11.93 2.95
C ILE A 166 -16.23 12.86 2.15
N LYS A 167 -16.54 14.03 2.71
CA LYS A 167 -17.25 15.13 2.04
C LYS A 167 -16.43 16.42 2.09
N ALA A 168 -16.68 17.30 1.13
CA ALA A 168 -16.15 18.65 1.20
C ALA A 168 -16.64 19.32 2.50
N TYR A 169 -15.77 20.10 3.11
CA TYR A 169 -15.94 20.77 4.40
C TYR A 169 -15.92 19.86 5.64
N ASP A 170 -15.58 18.57 5.49
CA ASP A 170 -15.31 17.71 6.64
C ASP A 170 -14.11 18.25 7.46
N GLU A 171 -14.26 18.21 8.77
CA GLU A 171 -13.21 18.47 9.75
C GLU A 171 -12.63 17.16 10.26
N LEU A 172 -11.37 16.92 9.96
CA LEU A 172 -10.64 15.67 10.22
C LEU A 172 -9.37 15.97 11.03
N THR A 173 -8.61 14.93 11.33
CA THR A 173 -7.33 15.03 12.04
C THR A 173 -6.24 14.36 11.23
N LEU A 174 -5.08 15.00 11.14
CA LEU A 174 -3.85 14.43 10.60
C LEU A 174 -3.13 13.67 11.72
N GLN A 175 -2.95 12.37 11.55
CA GLN A 175 -2.19 11.51 12.44
C GLN A 175 -0.85 11.14 11.81
N PRO A 176 0.26 11.07 12.59
CA PRO A 176 0.29 11.04 14.06
C PRO A 176 0.41 12.42 14.75
N SER A 177 0.42 13.54 14.01
CA SER A 177 0.68 14.87 14.57
C SER A 177 -0.48 15.46 15.39
N GLY A 178 -1.70 14.94 15.23
CA GLY A 178 -2.91 15.42 15.89
C GLY A 178 -3.42 16.76 15.34
N LYS A 179 -2.86 17.29 14.24
CA LYS A 179 -3.27 18.58 13.67
C LYS A 179 -4.67 18.48 13.04
N GLY A 180 -5.52 19.48 13.28
CA GLY A 180 -6.82 19.59 12.61
C GLY A 180 -6.67 19.85 11.11
N VAL A 181 -7.54 19.22 10.31
CA VAL A 181 -7.56 19.32 8.83
C VAL A 181 -8.98 19.65 8.40
N LEU A 182 -9.16 20.80 7.72
CA LEU A 182 -10.41 21.12 7.04
C LEU A 182 -10.28 20.78 5.54
N VAL A 183 -11.16 19.92 5.04
CA VAL A 183 -11.22 19.54 3.63
C VAL A 183 -11.95 20.64 2.86
N LYS A 184 -11.27 21.41 2.00
CA LYS A 184 -11.92 22.49 1.23
C LYS A 184 -12.59 21.98 -0.04
N SER A 185 -11.95 21.03 -0.72
CA SER A 185 -12.47 20.41 -1.94
C SER A 185 -11.85 19.03 -2.14
N ILE A 186 -12.54 18.21 -2.94
CA ILE A 186 -12.15 16.85 -3.28
C ILE A 186 -12.11 16.74 -4.80
N GLN A 187 -11.09 16.08 -5.32
CA GLN A 187 -10.99 15.70 -6.72
C GLN A 187 -10.76 14.19 -6.87
N MET A 188 -11.35 13.61 -7.90
CA MET A 188 -11.11 12.23 -8.34
C MET A 188 -10.86 12.23 -9.84
N HIS A 189 -9.68 11.78 -10.27
CA HIS A 189 -9.29 11.77 -11.68
C HIS A 189 -9.51 13.15 -12.36
N ASP A 190 -8.96 14.19 -11.74
CA ASP A 190 -9.06 15.60 -12.17
C ASP A 190 -10.47 16.23 -12.14
N ASP A 191 -11.51 15.45 -11.79
CA ASP A 191 -12.88 15.97 -11.65
C ASP A 191 -13.20 16.38 -10.21
N PRO A 192 -13.81 17.56 -9.98
CA PRO A 192 -14.30 17.94 -8.67
C PRO A 192 -15.49 17.06 -8.27
N VAL A 193 -15.51 16.64 -7.00
CA VAL A 193 -16.61 15.86 -6.42
C VAL A 193 -16.98 16.42 -5.05
N GLU A 194 -18.25 16.34 -4.67
CA GLU A 194 -18.71 16.77 -3.33
C GLU A 194 -18.36 15.75 -2.23
N SER A 195 -18.24 14.48 -2.62
CA SER A 195 -17.95 13.38 -1.71
C SER A 195 -17.22 12.24 -2.43
N SER A 196 -16.51 11.43 -1.65
CA SER A 196 -15.84 10.23 -2.12
C SER A 196 -15.86 9.14 -1.05
N SER A 197 -15.78 7.88 -1.47
CA SER A 197 -15.89 6.72 -0.59
C SER A 197 -14.80 5.70 -0.88
N SER A 198 -14.52 4.85 0.09
CA SER A 198 -13.54 3.78 -0.09
C SER A 198 -13.85 2.87 -1.29
N PRO A 199 -12.85 2.47 -2.10
CA PRO A 199 -11.41 2.67 -1.94
C PRO A 199 -10.83 3.82 -2.83
N ALA A 200 -11.53 4.93 -3.01
CA ALA A 200 -11.14 5.94 -3.99
C ALA A 200 -9.79 6.64 -3.69
N ARG A 201 -8.93 6.78 -4.71
CA ARG A 201 -7.80 7.72 -4.66
C ARG A 201 -8.30 9.14 -4.92
N VAL A 202 -7.99 10.05 -4.02
CA VAL A 202 -8.52 11.42 -3.99
C VAL A 202 -7.39 12.44 -3.93
N GLY A 203 -7.62 13.60 -4.55
CA GLY A 203 -6.88 14.83 -4.28
C GLY A 203 -7.70 15.74 -3.37
N LEU A 204 -7.11 16.17 -2.25
CA LEU A 204 -7.76 17.01 -1.25
C LEU A 204 -7.05 18.35 -1.17
N ALA A 205 -7.75 19.44 -1.43
CA ALA A 205 -7.26 20.75 -1.02
C ALA A 205 -7.62 20.95 0.45
N VAL A 206 -6.63 21.18 1.31
CA VAL A 206 -6.84 21.23 2.77
C VAL A 206 -6.44 22.57 3.38
N LYS A 207 -6.94 22.84 4.58
CA LYS A 207 -6.50 23.93 5.47
C LYS A 207 -6.11 23.34 6.81
N GLY A 208 -5.06 23.89 7.43
CA GLY A 208 -4.50 23.42 8.69
C GLY A 208 -2.99 23.17 8.52
N PRO A 209 -2.55 21.91 8.34
CA PRO A 209 -1.15 21.58 8.08
C PRO A 209 -0.66 22.12 6.74
N SER A 210 0.60 22.54 6.69
CA SER A 210 1.32 22.83 5.44
C SER A 210 1.78 21.53 4.77
N ALA A 211 2.18 21.58 3.50
CA ALA A 211 2.70 20.37 2.84
C ALA A 211 3.92 19.77 3.56
N GLY A 212 4.79 20.61 4.13
CA GLY A 212 5.96 20.17 4.90
C GLY A 212 5.62 19.49 6.23
N ASP A 213 4.40 19.65 6.73
CA ASP A 213 3.91 18.97 7.94
C ASP A 213 3.39 17.56 7.66
N ILE A 214 3.20 17.20 6.39
CA ILE A 214 2.55 15.96 5.97
C ILE A 214 3.57 15.07 5.29
N SER A 215 3.78 13.89 5.87
CA SER A 215 4.63 12.86 5.30
C SER A 215 3.81 11.75 4.65
N ARG A 216 4.38 11.07 3.65
CA ARG A 216 3.80 9.83 3.14
C ARG A 216 3.62 8.82 4.28
N GLY A 217 2.45 8.21 4.34
CA GLY A 217 2.05 7.28 5.39
C GLY A 217 1.40 7.94 6.59
N ASP A 218 1.43 9.26 6.73
CA ASP A 218 0.52 9.94 7.65
C ASP A 218 -0.92 9.71 7.21
N VAL A 219 -1.87 9.83 8.14
CA VAL A 219 -3.26 9.44 7.93
C VAL A 219 -4.18 10.60 8.27
N ILE A 220 -4.98 11.04 7.31
CA ILE A 220 -6.09 11.96 7.56
C ILE A 220 -7.31 11.12 7.92
N CYS A 221 -7.87 11.28 9.10
CA CYS A 221 -8.98 10.45 9.55
C CYS A 221 -9.95 11.19 10.49
N ALA A 222 -11.13 10.62 10.69
CA ALA A 222 -12.00 11.03 11.78
C ALA A 222 -11.31 10.77 13.14
N SER A 223 -11.60 11.59 14.14
CA SER A 223 -10.97 11.47 15.47
C SER A 223 -11.22 10.08 16.08
N GLY A 224 -10.19 9.51 16.70
CA GLY A 224 -10.26 8.18 17.35
C GLY A 224 -10.27 6.96 16.41
N THR A 225 -10.30 7.18 15.08
CA THR A 225 -10.33 6.08 14.08
C THR A 225 -9.10 5.21 14.13
N VAL A 226 -7.93 5.81 14.38
CA VAL A 226 -6.64 5.13 14.40
C VAL A 226 -5.97 5.24 15.78
N ARG A 227 -4.95 4.41 16.04
CA ARG A 227 -4.08 4.52 17.22
C ARG A 227 -2.73 5.10 16.82
N VAL A 228 -2.09 5.79 17.75
CA VAL A 228 -0.73 6.32 17.58
C VAL A 228 0.18 5.68 18.60
N ALA A 229 1.21 4.99 18.13
CA ALA A 229 2.25 4.41 18.94
C ALA A 229 3.43 5.38 19.04
N SER A 230 3.63 5.97 20.22
CA SER A 230 4.85 6.71 20.59
C SER A 230 5.80 5.90 21.47
N GLY A 231 5.39 4.69 21.85
CA GLY A 231 6.14 3.74 22.66
C GLY A 231 5.91 2.30 22.18
N PRO A 232 6.28 1.30 22.98
CA PRO A 232 6.16 -0.11 22.60
C PRO A 232 4.71 -0.51 22.30
N VAL A 233 4.52 -1.22 21.19
CA VAL A 233 3.27 -1.90 20.82
C VAL A 233 3.57 -3.34 20.42
N THR A 234 2.60 -4.24 20.57
CA THR A 234 2.80 -5.65 20.27
C THR A 234 2.13 -6.07 18.96
N ALA A 235 2.75 -7.04 18.29
CA ALA A 235 2.17 -7.72 17.15
C ALA A 235 2.40 -9.23 17.27
N LYS A 236 1.41 -10.03 16.88
CA LYS A 236 1.61 -11.46 16.66
C LYS A 236 2.42 -11.63 15.38
N PHE A 237 3.61 -12.21 15.48
CA PHE A 237 4.64 -12.19 14.44
C PHE A 237 5.06 -13.58 13.98
N GLN A 238 4.99 -13.78 12.67
CA GLN A 238 5.47 -14.98 12.01
C GLN A 238 6.70 -14.65 11.17
N LYS A 239 7.86 -15.21 11.56
CA LYS A 239 9.11 -15.12 10.78
C LYS A 239 8.93 -15.84 9.44
N SER A 240 9.44 -15.25 8.38
CA SER A 240 9.45 -15.87 7.06
C SER A 240 10.39 -17.07 7.04
N PRO A 241 9.97 -18.23 6.47
CA PRO A 241 10.88 -19.36 6.29
C PRO A 241 12.00 -19.05 5.28
N PHE A 242 11.85 -18.00 4.46
CA PHE A 242 12.82 -17.58 3.46
C PHE A 242 13.88 -16.61 4.02
N PHE A 243 13.62 -16.02 5.19
CA PHE A 243 14.59 -15.16 5.86
C PHE A 243 15.54 -16.00 6.72
N LYS A 244 16.81 -16.06 6.30
CA LYS A 244 17.83 -16.90 6.96
C LYS A 244 18.52 -16.24 8.16
N GLY A 245 18.34 -14.94 8.37
CA GLY A 245 18.93 -14.24 9.52
C GLY A 245 18.09 -14.42 10.79
N ASP A 246 18.61 -13.94 11.91
CA ASP A 246 17.89 -13.87 13.17
C ASP A 246 17.54 -12.43 13.53
N LEU A 247 16.51 -12.27 14.37
CA LEU A 247 16.17 -10.99 14.96
C LEU A 247 17.03 -10.83 16.21
N ALA A 248 17.93 -9.85 16.19
CA ALA A 248 18.59 -9.37 17.39
C ALA A 248 17.70 -8.36 18.13
N ASP A 249 17.59 -8.53 19.44
CA ASP A 249 16.88 -7.61 20.32
C ASP A 249 17.49 -6.20 20.27
N ASN A 250 16.63 -5.18 20.31
CA ASN A 250 17.01 -3.77 20.31
C ASN A 250 17.80 -3.28 19.08
N GLN A 251 18.00 -4.14 18.08
CA GLN A 251 18.50 -3.73 16.77
C GLN A 251 17.43 -2.94 16.01
N MET A 252 17.87 -1.98 15.20
CA MET A 252 17.01 -1.22 14.30
C MET A 252 16.63 -2.04 13.07
N TYR A 253 15.34 -2.10 12.78
CA TYR A 253 14.74 -2.66 11.58
C TYR A 253 13.81 -1.64 10.95
N MET A 254 13.28 -1.94 9.77
CA MET A 254 12.22 -1.14 9.15
C MET A 254 10.90 -1.90 9.26
N LEU A 255 9.84 -1.22 9.69
CA LEU A 255 8.49 -1.76 9.72
C LEU A 255 7.65 -1.12 8.63
N SER A 256 6.98 -1.94 7.83
CA SER A 256 5.88 -1.52 6.98
C SER A 256 4.55 -1.72 7.69
N ALA A 257 3.75 -0.67 7.78
CA ALA A 257 2.39 -0.69 8.29
C ALA A 257 1.53 0.28 7.47
N GLY A 258 0.68 -0.25 6.59
CA GLY A 258 0.05 0.57 5.54
C GLY A 258 1.10 1.27 4.68
N MET A 259 0.89 2.56 4.42
CA MET A 259 1.81 3.40 3.64
C MET A 259 3.07 3.83 4.42
N GLN A 260 3.13 3.57 5.73
CA GLN A 260 4.26 3.94 6.55
C GLN A 260 5.40 2.93 6.41
N ILE A 261 6.61 3.46 6.33
CA ILE A 261 7.84 2.71 6.52
C ILE A 261 8.64 3.41 7.62
N ARG A 262 8.69 2.82 8.82
CA ARG A 262 9.27 3.44 10.00
C ARG A 262 10.45 2.63 10.53
N PRO A 263 11.56 3.27 10.93
CA PRO A 263 12.58 2.63 11.74
C PRO A 263 11.99 2.24 13.10
N VAL A 264 12.21 0.99 13.51
CA VAL A 264 11.72 0.44 14.77
C VAL A 264 12.81 -0.39 15.44
N LYS A 265 12.83 -0.40 16.77
CA LYS A 265 13.48 -1.46 17.55
C LYS A 265 12.48 -2.56 17.80
N VAL A 266 12.96 -3.79 17.82
CA VAL A 266 12.09 -4.93 18.13
C VAL A 266 12.68 -5.82 19.21
N LYS A 267 11.79 -6.53 19.90
CA LYS A 267 12.12 -7.60 20.84
C LYS A 267 11.15 -8.76 20.64
N LEU A 268 11.66 -9.94 20.30
CA LEU A 268 10.84 -11.12 20.06
C LEU A 268 10.73 -11.93 21.36
N SER A 269 9.52 -12.02 21.91
CA SER A 269 9.25 -12.78 23.13
C SER A 269 8.80 -14.21 22.82
N ALA A 270 8.85 -15.08 23.83
CA ALA A 270 8.29 -16.44 23.74
C ALA A 270 6.81 -16.38 23.33
N GLY A 271 6.41 -17.19 22.35
CA GLY A 271 5.03 -17.22 21.83
C GLY A 271 4.76 -16.35 20.61
N GLU A 272 5.78 -16.01 19.80
CA GLU A 272 5.62 -15.27 18.54
C GLU A 272 5.06 -13.85 18.73
N ILE A 273 5.31 -13.23 19.90
CA ILE A 273 4.92 -11.83 20.15
C ILE A 273 6.13 -10.93 19.90
N LEU A 274 6.00 -10.04 18.93
CA LEU A 274 6.99 -9.02 18.61
C LEU A 274 6.59 -7.71 19.29
N GLU A 275 7.40 -7.26 20.25
CA GLU A 275 7.31 -5.91 20.77
C GLU A 275 8.04 -4.97 19.80
N ILE A 276 7.37 -3.90 19.39
CA ILE A 276 7.81 -2.96 18.37
C ILE A 276 7.84 -1.57 19.01
N THR A 277 9.02 -0.97 19.09
CA THR A 277 9.21 0.40 19.59
C THR A 277 9.60 1.31 18.43
N PRO A 278 8.71 2.20 17.97
CA PRO A 278 9.02 3.08 16.86
C PRO A 278 9.92 4.24 17.28
N GLU A 279 10.84 4.66 16.41
CA GLU A 279 11.73 5.79 16.69
C GLU A 279 10.98 7.15 16.70
N LYS A 280 9.92 7.23 15.89
CA LYS A 280 8.99 8.37 15.83
C LYS A 280 7.56 7.85 15.91
N PRO A 281 6.60 8.66 16.40
CA PRO A 281 5.21 8.27 16.44
C PRO A 281 4.71 7.66 15.13
N MET A 282 4.00 6.55 15.21
CA MET A 282 3.47 5.83 14.05
C MET A 282 2.00 5.52 14.23
N VAL A 283 1.22 5.60 13.15
CA VAL A 283 -0.18 5.17 13.15
C VAL A 283 -0.24 3.64 13.01
N TYR A 284 -1.17 3.02 13.73
CA TYR A 284 -1.52 1.62 13.56
C TYR A 284 -2.99 1.37 13.90
N LEU A 285 -3.51 0.22 13.47
CA LEU A 285 -4.81 -0.30 13.85
C LEU A 285 -4.65 -1.70 14.47
N PRO A 286 -5.34 -2.02 15.57
CA PRO A 286 -5.45 -3.40 16.03
C PRO A 286 -5.99 -4.31 14.92
N GLY A 287 -5.37 -5.47 14.73
CA GLY A 287 -5.69 -6.41 13.66
C GLY A 287 -5.12 -6.06 12.27
N GLN A 288 -4.44 -4.92 12.12
CA GLN A 288 -3.76 -4.56 10.87
C GLN A 288 -2.47 -5.36 10.68
N ALA A 289 -2.26 -5.82 9.45
CA ALA A 289 -1.00 -6.44 9.06
C ALA A 289 0.16 -5.44 9.05
N CYS A 290 1.32 -5.89 9.51
CA CYS A 290 2.59 -5.20 9.36
C CYS A 290 3.66 -6.16 8.85
N VAL A 291 4.71 -5.63 8.23
CA VAL A 291 5.79 -6.44 7.66
C VAL A 291 7.12 -5.90 8.15
N LEU A 292 7.92 -6.75 8.77
CA LEU A 292 9.25 -6.40 9.25
C LEU A 292 10.28 -6.59 8.14
N LEU A 293 11.15 -5.62 7.96
CA LEU A 293 12.09 -5.54 6.83
C LEU A 293 13.52 -5.30 7.34
N LYS A 294 14.47 -5.91 6.63
CA LYS A 294 15.92 -5.70 6.79
C LYS A 294 16.52 -5.30 5.44
N PRO A 295 16.58 -3.99 5.12
CA PRO A 295 16.97 -3.51 3.78
C PRO A 295 18.35 -3.96 3.31
N ASP A 296 19.27 -4.22 4.23
CA ASP A 296 20.66 -4.66 4.03
C ASP A 296 20.82 -6.20 3.97
N SER A 297 19.73 -6.97 4.09
CA SER A 297 19.77 -8.44 4.02
C SER A 297 20.27 -8.93 2.65
N GLN A 298 21.25 -9.85 2.68
CA GLN A 298 21.78 -10.50 1.47
C GLN A 298 20.84 -11.59 0.90
N THR A 299 19.82 -12.01 1.67
CA THR A 299 18.84 -13.01 1.25
C THR A 299 17.55 -12.33 0.77
N THR A 300 16.43 -12.56 1.44
CA THR A 300 15.23 -11.73 1.33
C THR A 300 15.33 -10.55 2.30
N ARG A 301 14.85 -9.38 1.90
CA ARG A 301 14.74 -8.20 2.75
C ARG A 301 13.46 -8.20 3.59
N ILE A 302 12.55 -9.14 3.36
CA ILE A 302 11.30 -9.32 4.12
C ILE A 302 11.54 -10.37 5.21
N ILE A 303 11.54 -9.94 6.46
CA ILE A 303 11.84 -10.79 7.63
C ILE A 303 10.64 -11.67 7.99
N GLY A 304 9.44 -11.11 7.94
CA GLY A 304 8.23 -11.79 8.40
C GLY A 304 7.03 -10.86 8.45
N LYS A 305 5.86 -11.43 8.75
CA LYS A 305 4.60 -10.70 8.89
C LYS A 305 4.18 -10.61 10.34
N GLY A 306 3.57 -9.51 10.70
CA GLY A 306 2.95 -9.27 12.00
C GLY A 306 1.49 -8.87 11.84
N ILE A 307 0.71 -9.05 12.91
CA ILE A 307 -0.63 -8.49 13.06
C ILE A 307 -0.63 -7.73 14.39
N PHE A 308 -0.85 -6.42 14.36
CA PHE A 308 -0.92 -5.62 15.58
C PHE A 308 -2.02 -6.12 16.51
N GLN A 309 -1.75 -6.13 17.81
CA GLN A 309 -2.70 -6.51 18.84
C GLN A 309 -3.47 -5.30 19.39
#